data_AF-A4RX88-F1
#
_entry.id   AF-A4RX88-F1
#
_cell.length_a   1.000
_cell.length_b   1.000
_cell.length_c   1.000
_cell.angle_alpha   90.00
_cell.angle_beta   90.00
_cell.angle_gamma   90.00
#
_symmetry.space_group_name_H-M   'P 1'
#
loop_
_entity.id
_entity.type
_entity.pdbx_description
1 polymer ?
#
loop_
_entity_poly.entity_id
_entity_poly.type
_entity_poly.pdbx_seq_one_letter_code
_entity_poly.pdbx_strand_id
1 'polypeptide(L)'
;MTPESTSVRKMDAVTPEMVTNPSAILSSPESEASPYEPRRRAIEESEAAAATAVDALNATNEEMRSLREELEATRECLKDARATAAAAEEKFSDFEVTSRKEKKVLSKEIRSLRRQLEAAKLDKNEQANIISAEDRTAVLRDVMHEVSVLRNRVQECTYEKLLSVEASSPHGHAGGDPNELLAVSDNRLAVLLAETQIMILGGEDAQPSISDSPESAEAEQELLNAERETRQTFADLLSDLINTRKSINSLLRKHFARKNEPASTTGLSSRVTNLVGAIEKKLTIPQ
;
A
#
# COMPACT_ATOMS: atom_id res chain seq x y z
N MET A 1 -33.41 -46.13 -7.39
CA MET A 1 -33.98 -46.92 -6.28
C MET A 1 -35.23 -47.59 -6.80
N THR A 2 -35.11 -48.85 -7.21
CA THR A 2 -36.21 -49.80 -7.31
C THR A 2 -36.50 -50.36 -5.91
N PRO A 3 -37.67 -50.97 -5.70
CA PRO A 3 -37.60 -52.40 -5.44
C PRO A 3 -38.65 -53.23 -6.20
N GLU A 4 -38.19 -54.39 -6.65
CA GLU A 4 -39.00 -55.57 -6.94
C GLU A 4 -39.65 -56.12 -5.66
N SER A 5 -40.81 -56.79 -5.79
CA SER A 5 -41.13 -58.02 -5.04
C SER A 5 -42.34 -58.75 -5.64
N THR A 6 -42.02 -59.78 -6.41
CA THR A 6 -42.54 -61.14 -6.46
C THR A 6 -43.73 -61.52 -5.56
N SER A 7 -44.74 -62.20 -6.11
CA SER A 7 -45.29 -63.44 -5.51
C SER A 7 -46.11 -64.25 -6.52
N VAL A 8 -45.85 -65.57 -6.53
CA VAL A 8 -46.37 -66.60 -7.45
C VAL A 8 -47.17 -67.61 -6.60
N ARG A 9 -48.10 -68.33 -7.26
CA ARG A 9 -48.83 -69.56 -6.86
C ARG A 9 -50.17 -69.30 -6.16
N LYS A 10 -51.23 -70.05 -6.44
CA LYS A 10 -51.28 -71.51 -6.64
C LYS A 10 -52.56 -71.93 -7.37
N MET A 11 -52.42 -72.92 -8.25
CA MET A 11 -53.49 -73.77 -8.77
C MET A 11 -54.10 -74.60 -7.65
N ASP A 12 -55.41 -74.83 -7.71
CA ASP A 12 -56.03 -76.02 -7.13
C ASP A 12 -56.95 -76.64 -8.18
N ALA A 13 -56.55 -77.82 -8.62
CA ALA A 13 -57.35 -78.77 -9.36
C ALA A 13 -57.94 -79.77 -8.36
N VAL A 14 -59.25 -80.00 -8.42
CA VAL A 14 -59.91 -81.12 -7.72
C VAL A 14 -60.91 -81.78 -8.67
N THR A 15 -60.51 -82.93 -9.19
CA THR A 15 -61.33 -84.12 -9.50
C THR A 15 -60.82 -85.22 -8.55
N PRO A 16 -61.53 -86.32 -8.19
CA PRO A 16 -62.34 -87.23 -9.01
C PRO A 16 -63.63 -87.72 -8.24
N GLU A 17 -64.52 -88.61 -8.69
CA GLU A 17 -64.36 -90.03 -9.00
C GLU A 17 -65.57 -90.58 -9.78
N MET A 18 -65.26 -91.59 -10.57
CA MET A 18 -66.15 -92.45 -11.31
C MET A 18 -66.78 -93.51 -10.41
N VAL A 19 -68.08 -93.79 -10.59
CA VAL A 19 -68.68 -95.09 -10.27
C VAL A 19 -69.35 -95.61 -11.53
N THR A 20 -68.78 -96.68 -12.06
CA THR A 20 -69.30 -97.52 -13.13
C THR A 20 -70.36 -98.47 -12.59
N ASN A 21 -71.49 -98.59 -13.28
CA ASN A 21 -72.24 -99.85 -13.34
C ASN A 21 -73.01 -99.95 -14.67
N PRO A 22 -73.04 -101.14 -15.32
CA PRO A 22 -73.46 -101.24 -16.71
C PRO A 22 -74.90 -101.73 -16.91
N SER A 23 -75.38 -101.51 -18.13
CA SER A 23 -76.42 -102.27 -18.85
C SER A 23 -77.89 -102.03 -18.47
N ALA A 24 -78.58 -101.28 -19.32
CA ALA A 24 -79.91 -101.65 -19.81
C ALA A 24 -80.14 -101.05 -21.20
N ILE A 25 -80.18 -101.95 -22.18
CA ILE A 25 -80.64 -101.77 -23.55
C ILE A 25 -82.12 -101.34 -23.52
N LEU A 26 -82.51 -100.27 -24.22
CA LEU A 26 -83.84 -100.10 -24.82
C LEU A 26 -83.91 -98.84 -25.71
N SER A 27 -83.88 -99.12 -27.02
CA SER A 27 -84.66 -98.49 -28.11
C SER A 27 -84.64 -96.97 -28.34
N SER A 28 -84.15 -96.61 -29.53
CA SER A 28 -84.41 -95.36 -30.25
C SER A 28 -85.90 -94.98 -30.28
N PRO A 29 -86.20 -93.69 -30.50
CA PRO A 29 -86.69 -93.35 -31.83
C PRO A 29 -86.01 -92.12 -32.43
N GLU A 30 -85.84 -92.17 -33.74
CA GLU A 30 -85.54 -91.03 -34.61
C GLU A 30 -86.61 -89.93 -34.41
N SER A 31 -86.18 -88.67 -34.27
CA SER A 31 -87.04 -87.50 -34.14
C SER A 31 -86.69 -86.49 -35.24
N GLU A 32 -87.67 -86.20 -36.08
CA GLU A 32 -87.62 -85.32 -37.25
C GLU A 32 -87.33 -83.85 -36.85
N ALA A 33 -86.41 -83.19 -37.56
CA ALA A 33 -86.02 -81.80 -37.30
C ALA A 33 -87.02 -80.77 -37.89
N SER A 34 -87.41 -79.78 -37.08
CA SER A 34 -88.33 -78.69 -37.45
C SER A 34 -87.68 -77.64 -38.39
N PRO A 35 -88.33 -77.22 -39.52
CA PRO A 35 -87.75 -76.29 -40.52
C PRO A 35 -87.43 -74.86 -40.03
N TYR A 36 -87.89 -74.45 -38.85
CA TYR A 36 -87.74 -73.07 -38.34
C TYR A 36 -86.56 -72.87 -37.37
N GLU A 37 -85.97 -73.97 -36.89
CA GLU A 37 -84.85 -73.97 -35.94
C GLU A 37 -83.58 -73.25 -36.46
N PRO A 38 -83.15 -73.42 -37.73
CA PRO A 38 -81.98 -72.71 -38.23
C PRO A 38 -82.15 -71.19 -38.27
N ARG A 39 -83.37 -70.71 -38.54
CA ARG A 39 -83.67 -69.28 -38.62
C ARG A 39 -83.71 -68.61 -37.25
N ARG A 40 -84.20 -69.32 -36.22
CA ARG A 40 -84.15 -68.83 -34.83
C ARG A 40 -82.72 -68.70 -34.32
N ARG A 41 -81.89 -69.74 -34.54
CA ARG A 41 -80.46 -69.69 -34.19
C ARG A 41 -79.73 -68.55 -34.89
N ALA A 42 -79.99 -68.30 -36.18
CA ALA A 42 -79.39 -67.18 -36.89
C ALA A 42 -79.80 -65.80 -36.34
N ILE A 43 -81.04 -65.66 -35.84
CA ILE A 43 -81.50 -64.43 -35.19
C ILE A 43 -80.85 -64.27 -33.81
N GLU A 44 -80.82 -65.32 -33.00
CA GLU A 44 -80.17 -65.31 -31.68
C GLU A 44 -78.65 -65.05 -31.78
N GLU A 45 -77.97 -65.65 -32.76
CA GLU A 45 -76.56 -65.38 -33.07
C GLU A 45 -76.35 -63.93 -33.53
N SER A 46 -77.26 -63.38 -34.35
CA SER A 46 -77.20 -61.98 -34.77
C SER A 46 -77.48 -61.01 -33.63
N GLU A 47 -78.40 -61.32 -32.72
CA GLU A 47 -78.70 -60.50 -31.54
C GLU A 47 -77.56 -60.54 -30.53
N ALA A 48 -76.95 -61.71 -30.32
CA ALA A 48 -75.75 -61.85 -29.51
C ALA A 48 -74.56 -61.08 -30.13
N ALA A 49 -74.36 -61.18 -31.45
CA ALA A 49 -73.35 -60.40 -32.16
C ALA A 49 -73.61 -58.89 -32.03
N ALA A 50 -74.85 -58.43 -32.18
CA ALA A 50 -75.21 -57.03 -31.98
C ALA A 50 -74.96 -56.55 -30.56
N ALA A 51 -75.30 -57.36 -29.54
CA ALA A 51 -75.02 -57.06 -28.14
C ALA A 51 -73.51 -56.90 -27.89
N THR A 52 -72.69 -57.85 -28.39
CA THR A 52 -71.22 -57.74 -28.27
C THR A 52 -70.64 -56.53 -28.99
N ALA A 53 -71.22 -56.13 -30.13
CA ALA A 53 -70.80 -54.94 -30.87
C ALA A 53 -71.16 -53.64 -30.12
N VAL A 54 -72.33 -53.60 -29.47
CA VAL A 54 -72.73 -52.47 -28.62
C VAL A 54 -71.82 -52.34 -27.40
N ASP A 55 -71.49 -53.45 -26.74
CA ASP A 55 -70.58 -53.46 -25.60
C ASP A 55 -69.17 -52.99 -26.00
N ALA A 56 -68.66 -53.45 -27.15
CA ALA A 56 -67.38 -52.98 -27.70
C ALA A 56 -67.42 -51.48 -28.03
N LEU A 57 -68.51 -50.99 -28.63
CA LEU A 57 -68.67 -49.56 -28.92
C LEU A 57 -68.71 -48.72 -27.64
N ASN A 58 -69.42 -49.19 -26.60
CA ASN A 58 -69.46 -48.52 -25.31
C ASN A 58 -68.09 -48.46 -24.64
N ALA A 59 -67.32 -49.57 -24.67
CA ALA A 59 -65.95 -49.59 -24.18
C ALA A 59 -65.06 -48.59 -24.93
N THR A 60 -65.14 -48.55 -26.27
CA THR A 60 -64.36 -47.59 -27.07
C THR A 60 -64.76 -46.12 -26.81
N ASN A 61 -66.05 -45.86 -26.56
CA ASN A 61 -66.52 -44.51 -26.20
C ASN A 61 -66.02 -44.08 -24.82
N GLU A 62 -65.90 -45.01 -23.88
CA GLU A 62 -65.31 -44.77 -22.56
C GLU A 62 -63.82 -44.41 -22.68
N GLU A 63 -63.06 -45.21 -23.43
CA GLU A 63 -61.64 -44.95 -23.72
C GLU A 63 -61.45 -43.59 -24.42
N MET A 64 -62.28 -43.27 -25.43
CA MET A 64 -62.25 -41.98 -26.11
C MET A 64 -62.62 -40.80 -25.22
N ARG A 65 -63.40 -41.00 -24.15
CA ARG A 65 -63.68 -39.95 -23.16
C ARG A 65 -62.48 -39.76 -22.24
N SER A 66 -61.95 -40.85 -21.69
CA SER A 66 -60.76 -40.84 -20.85
C SER A 66 -59.56 -40.17 -21.55
N LEU A 67 -59.30 -40.53 -22.81
CA LEU A 67 -58.23 -39.90 -23.60
C LEU A 67 -58.44 -38.40 -23.83
N ARG A 68 -59.70 -37.93 -23.96
CA ARG A 68 -59.98 -36.49 -24.09
C ARG A 68 -59.71 -35.74 -22.79
N GLU A 69 -60.04 -36.33 -21.65
CA GLU A 69 -59.77 -35.76 -20.33
C GLU A 69 -58.26 -35.67 -20.05
N GLU A 70 -57.50 -36.75 -20.34
CA GLU A 70 -56.04 -36.75 -20.24
C GLU A 70 -55.40 -35.71 -21.16
N LEU A 71 -55.91 -35.60 -22.39
CA LEU A 71 -55.42 -34.65 -23.37
C LEU A 71 -55.69 -33.20 -22.94
N GLU A 72 -56.82 -32.93 -22.27
CA GLU A 72 -57.10 -31.60 -21.71
C GLU A 72 -56.22 -31.30 -20.50
N ALA A 73 -56.05 -32.26 -19.58
CA ALA A 73 -55.16 -32.11 -18.42
C ALA A 73 -53.70 -31.84 -18.85
N THR A 74 -53.21 -32.57 -19.86
CA THR A 74 -51.85 -32.35 -20.39
C THR A 74 -51.69 -31.01 -21.09
N ARG A 75 -52.74 -30.51 -21.78
CA ARG A 75 -52.74 -29.15 -22.36
C ARG A 75 -52.66 -28.06 -21.28
N GLU A 76 -53.39 -28.22 -20.19
CA GLU A 76 -53.34 -27.29 -19.06
C GLU A 76 -51.96 -27.29 -18.41
N CYS A 77 -51.41 -28.47 -18.10
CA CYS A 77 -50.03 -28.60 -17.61
C CYS A 77 -49.00 -27.95 -18.55
N LEU A 78 -49.19 -28.09 -19.87
CA LEU A 78 -48.30 -27.49 -20.86
C LEU A 78 -48.42 -25.96 -20.86
N LYS A 79 -49.63 -25.42 -20.70
CA LYS A 79 -49.85 -23.97 -20.57
C LYS A 79 -49.16 -23.41 -19.34
N ASP A 80 -49.26 -24.09 -18.20
CA ASP A 80 -48.59 -23.68 -16.96
C ASP A 80 -47.07 -23.79 -17.07
N ALA A 81 -46.57 -24.86 -17.68
CA ALA A 81 -45.13 -25.03 -17.96
C ALA A 81 -44.60 -23.91 -18.88
N ARG A 82 -45.36 -23.48 -19.88
CA ARG A 82 -45.00 -22.34 -20.74
C ARG A 82 -45.02 -21.02 -19.98
N ALA A 83 -46.02 -20.78 -19.13
CA ALA A 83 -46.12 -19.57 -18.34
C ALA A 83 -44.95 -19.45 -17.33
N THR A 84 -44.60 -20.55 -16.68
CA THR A 84 -43.46 -20.61 -15.75
C THR A 84 -42.12 -20.44 -16.47
N ALA A 85 -41.95 -21.03 -17.65
CA ALA A 85 -40.77 -20.82 -18.48
C ALA A 85 -40.61 -19.34 -18.89
N ALA A 86 -41.69 -18.70 -19.37
CA ALA A 86 -41.67 -17.29 -19.75
C ALA A 86 -41.32 -16.37 -18.55
N ALA A 87 -41.90 -16.64 -17.38
CA ALA A 87 -41.58 -15.89 -16.17
C ALA A 87 -40.13 -16.10 -15.69
N ALA A 88 -39.55 -17.27 -15.94
CA ALA A 88 -38.14 -17.54 -15.63
C ALA A 88 -37.20 -16.81 -16.60
N GLU A 89 -37.52 -16.78 -17.90
CA GLU A 89 -36.76 -16.03 -18.91
C GLU A 89 -36.74 -14.53 -18.63
N GLU A 90 -37.87 -13.94 -18.22
CA GLU A 90 -37.96 -12.53 -17.84
C GLU A 90 -37.02 -12.20 -16.66
N LYS A 91 -37.10 -13.00 -15.59
CA LYS A 91 -36.22 -12.84 -14.42
C LYS A 91 -34.74 -13.00 -14.75
N PHE A 92 -34.41 -13.91 -15.67
CA PHE A 92 -33.04 -14.11 -16.12
C PHE A 92 -32.53 -12.91 -16.90
N SER A 93 -33.35 -12.37 -17.81
CA SER A 93 -33.03 -11.14 -18.55
C SER A 93 -32.79 -9.95 -17.60
N ASP A 94 -33.65 -9.76 -16.60
CA ASP A 94 -33.48 -8.70 -15.60
C ASP A 94 -32.19 -8.87 -14.81
N PHE A 95 -31.90 -10.09 -14.36
CA PHE A 95 -30.67 -10.42 -13.66
C PHE A 95 -29.41 -10.17 -14.52
N GLU A 96 -29.45 -10.49 -15.81
CA GLU A 96 -28.33 -10.17 -16.71
C GLU A 96 -28.09 -8.66 -16.79
N VAL A 97 -29.15 -7.86 -16.88
CA VAL A 97 -29.03 -6.40 -16.98
C VAL A 97 -28.47 -5.82 -15.69
N THR A 98 -28.94 -6.27 -14.52
CA THR A 98 -28.41 -5.82 -13.22
C THR A 98 -26.95 -6.25 -13.05
N SER A 99 -26.61 -7.51 -13.34
CA SER A 99 -25.24 -8.03 -13.29
C SER A 99 -24.28 -7.24 -14.18
N ARG A 100 -24.69 -6.89 -15.40
CA ARG A 100 -23.89 -6.04 -16.30
C ARG A 100 -23.65 -4.64 -15.74
N LYS A 101 -24.62 -4.05 -15.05
CA LYS A 101 -24.49 -2.73 -14.39
C LYS A 101 -23.53 -2.82 -13.21
N GLU A 102 -23.69 -3.80 -12.33
CA GLU A 102 -22.81 -4.03 -11.19
C GLU A 102 -21.36 -4.26 -11.62
N LYS A 103 -21.14 -5.12 -12.62
CA LYS A 103 -19.80 -5.35 -13.18
C LYS A 103 -19.15 -4.06 -13.66
N LYS A 104 -19.91 -3.15 -14.28
CA LYS A 104 -19.40 -1.83 -14.71
C LYS A 104 -19.03 -0.94 -13.52
N VAL A 105 -19.82 -0.94 -12.45
CA VAL A 105 -19.53 -0.19 -11.21
C VAL A 105 -18.26 -0.71 -10.56
N LEU A 106 -18.18 -2.03 -10.31
CA LEU A 106 -16.99 -2.67 -9.75
C LEU A 106 -15.73 -2.42 -10.61
N SER A 107 -15.87 -2.45 -11.94
CA SER A 107 -14.76 -2.13 -12.85
C SER A 107 -14.30 -0.66 -12.76
N LYS A 108 -15.18 0.27 -12.42
CA LYS A 108 -14.81 1.67 -12.16
C LYS A 108 -14.11 1.80 -10.81
N GLU A 109 -14.61 1.12 -9.79
CA GLU A 109 -14.05 1.14 -8.44
C GLU A 109 -12.65 0.51 -8.39
N ILE A 110 -12.46 -0.65 -9.03
CA ILE A 110 -11.12 -1.27 -9.18
C ILE A 110 -10.14 -0.30 -9.86
N ARG A 111 -10.57 0.41 -10.91
CA ARG A 111 -9.72 1.41 -11.57
C ARG A 111 -9.42 2.61 -10.67
N SER A 112 -10.41 3.07 -9.90
CA SER A 112 -10.24 4.15 -8.93
C SER A 112 -9.23 3.76 -7.84
N LEU A 113 -9.42 2.60 -7.21
CA LEU A 113 -8.55 2.08 -6.15
C LEU A 113 -7.12 1.86 -6.64
N ARG A 114 -6.94 1.33 -7.87
CA ARG A 114 -5.60 1.23 -8.47
C ARG A 114 -4.92 2.59 -8.62
N ARG A 115 -5.65 3.62 -9.05
CA ARG A 115 -5.10 4.99 -9.14
C ARG A 115 -4.75 5.57 -7.78
N GLN A 116 -5.61 5.37 -6.78
CA GLN A 116 -5.34 5.83 -5.41
C GLN A 116 -4.12 5.13 -4.82
N LEU A 117 -3.96 3.83 -5.07
CA LEU A 117 -2.80 3.06 -4.63
C LEU A 117 -1.50 3.58 -5.26
N GLU A 118 -1.49 3.82 -6.58
CA GLU A 118 -0.30 4.37 -7.25
C GLU A 118 0.03 5.79 -6.80
N ALA A 119 -0.98 6.66 -6.61
CA ALA A 119 -0.78 7.99 -6.05
C ALA A 119 -0.19 7.93 -4.62
N ALA A 120 -0.72 7.07 -3.77
CA ALA A 120 -0.21 6.89 -2.40
C ALA A 120 1.21 6.31 -2.35
N LYS A 121 1.60 5.47 -3.32
CA LYS A 121 2.99 4.99 -3.44
C LYS A 121 3.93 6.12 -3.85
N LEU A 122 3.51 6.97 -4.78
CA LEU A 122 4.31 8.12 -5.23
C LEU A 122 4.51 9.12 -4.09
N ASP A 123 3.46 9.39 -3.31
CA ASP A 123 3.50 10.24 -2.12
C ASP A 123 4.46 9.70 -1.05
N LYS A 124 4.41 8.38 -0.76
CA LYS A 124 5.37 7.74 0.14
C LYS A 124 6.82 7.81 -0.36
N ASN A 125 7.02 7.68 -1.67
CA ASN A 125 8.35 7.78 -2.26
C ASN A 125 8.88 9.22 -2.19
N GLU A 126 8.04 10.22 -2.44
CA GLU A 126 8.39 11.62 -2.30
C GLU A 126 8.71 11.97 -0.83
N GLN A 127 7.89 11.48 0.11
CA GLN A 127 8.16 11.64 1.54
C GLN A 127 9.47 10.99 1.98
N ALA A 128 9.77 9.79 1.50
CA ALA A 128 11.05 9.12 1.77
C ALA A 128 12.24 9.89 1.17
N ASN A 129 12.09 10.45 -0.03
CA ASN A 129 13.11 11.29 -0.67
C ASN A 129 13.36 12.58 0.12
N ILE A 130 12.31 13.23 0.63
CA ILE A 130 12.44 14.44 1.45
C ILE A 130 13.16 14.13 2.75
N ILE A 131 12.74 13.10 3.49
CA ILE A 131 13.40 12.69 4.75
C ILE A 131 14.88 12.38 4.50
N SER A 132 15.17 11.61 3.45
CA SER A 132 16.54 11.30 3.06
C SER A 132 17.36 12.55 2.71
N ALA A 133 16.76 13.56 2.06
CA ALA A 133 17.42 14.84 1.80
C ALA A 133 17.64 15.69 3.07
N GLU A 134 16.69 15.67 4.01
CA GLU A 134 16.83 16.35 5.30
C GLU A 134 17.92 15.73 6.17
N ASP A 135 17.98 14.39 6.24
CA ASP A 135 19.02 13.66 6.96
C ASP A 135 20.40 13.91 6.34
N ARG A 136 20.50 13.89 5.00
CA ARG A 136 21.73 14.23 4.27
C ARG A 136 22.25 15.64 4.59
N THR A 137 21.37 16.61 4.84
CA THR A 137 21.80 17.99 5.13
C THR A 137 21.95 18.28 6.63
N ALA A 138 21.52 17.37 7.51
CA ALA A 138 21.66 17.52 8.96
C ALA A 138 23.13 17.60 9.38
N VAL A 139 23.97 16.70 8.86
CA VAL A 139 25.40 16.66 9.19
C VAL A 139 26.12 17.96 8.83
N LEU A 140 25.79 18.54 7.68
CA LEU A 140 26.37 19.83 7.28
C LEU A 140 25.92 20.98 8.21
N ARG A 141 24.67 20.96 8.69
CA ARG A 141 24.20 21.94 9.68
C ARG A 141 24.98 21.84 11.00
N ASP A 142 25.31 20.62 11.43
CA ASP A 142 26.08 20.39 12.64
C ASP A 142 27.51 20.92 12.49
N VAL A 143 28.18 20.63 11.36
CA VAL A 143 29.49 21.21 11.03
C VAL A 143 29.44 22.74 11.05
N MET A 144 28.41 23.35 10.43
CA MET A 144 28.24 24.80 10.45
C MET A 144 28.04 25.35 11.88
N HIS A 145 27.35 24.62 12.75
CA HIS A 145 27.17 25.00 14.14
C HIS A 145 28.49 24.95 14.92
N GLU A 146 29.26 23.86 14.78
CA GLU A 146 30.58 23.70 15.39
C GLU A 146 31.53 24.85 14.99
N VAL A 147 31.57 25.18 13.68
CA VAL A 147 32.38 26.28 13.14
C VAL A 147 31.97 27.62 13.74
N SER A 148 30.66 27.87 13.90
CA SER A 148 30.15 29.09 14.52
C SER A 148 30.61 29.22 15.98
N VAL A 149 30.54 28.13 16.74
CA VAL A 149 31.01 28.08 18.13
C VAL A 149 32.51 28.34 18.22
N LEU A 150 33.33 27.65 17.41
CA LEU A 150 34.77 27.84 17.38
C LEU A 150 35.14 29.28 17.01
N ARG A 151 34.50 29.85 15.98
CA ARG A 151 34.70 31.24 15.59
C ARG A 151 34.41 32.21 16.74
N ASN A 152 33.31 32.01 17.46
CA ASN A 152 32.96 32.86 18.60
C ASN A 152 34.01 32.77 19.72
N ARG A 153 34.48 31.56 20.04
CA ARG A 153 35.55 31.34 21.03
C ARG A 153 36.88 32.00 20.62
N VAL A 154 37.21 32.03 19.33
CA VAL A 154 38.39 32.77 18.83
C VAL A 154 38.22 34.29 19.05
N GLN A 155 37.01 34.83 18.88
CA GLN A 155 36.75 36.26 19.13
C GLN A 155 36.89 36.63 20.60
N GLU A 156 36.53 35.72 21.51
CA GLU A 156 36.71 35.91 22.96
C GLU A 156 38.18 35.90 23.41
N CYS A 157 39.10 35.42 22.56
CA CYS A 157 40.54 35.45 22.85
C CYS A 157 41.18 36.81 22.56
N THR A 158 40.43 37.80 22.11
CA THR A 158 40.98 39.15 21.85
C THR A 158 41.36 39.86 23.13
N TYR A 159 42.42 40.67 23.07
CA TYR A 159 42.92 41.44 24.21
C TYR A 159 41.83 42.27 24.90
N GLU A 160 40.99 42.97 24.12
CA GLU A 160 39.89 43.80 24.63
C GLU A 160 38.85 42.99 25.43
N LYS A 161 38.51 41.79 24.96
CA LYS A 161 37.58 40.89 25.64
C LYS A 161 38.18 40.35 26.94
N LEU A 162 39.44 39.92 26.91
CA LEU A 162 40.14 39.43 28.10
C LEU A 162 40.28 40.53 29.14
N LEU A 163 40.66 41.74 28.73
CA LEU A 163 40.74 42.91 29.61
C LEU A 163 39.38 43.27 30.21
N SER A 164 38.30 43.17 29.44
CA SER A 164 36.93 43.42 29.93
C SER A 164 36.53 42.39 31.00
N VAL A 165 36.89 41.12 30.82
CA VAL A 165 36.63 40.05 31.80
C VAL A 165 37.46 40.26 33.07
N GLU A 166 38.74 40.60 32.94
CA GLU A 166 39.63 40.92 34.06
C GLU A 166 39.11 42.11 34.88
N ALA A 167 38.68 43.18 34.20
CA ALA A 167 38.13 44.40 34.82
C ALA A 167 36.78 44.17 35.51
N SER A 168 36.04 43.12 35.14
CA SER A 168 34.74 42.77 35.72
C SER A 168 34.85 41.84 36.94
N SER A 169 36.07 41.35 37.26
CA SER A 169 36.30 40.41 38.36
C SER A 169 36.30 41.12 39.72
N PRO A 170 35.68 40.55 40.79
CA PRO A 170 35.64 41.16 42.13
C PRO A 170 37.02 41.38 42.77
N HIS A 171 38.06 40.71 42.25
CA HIS A 171 39.46 40.81 42.70
C HIS A 171 40.37 41.42 41.62
N GLY A 172 39.80 41.94 40.53
CA GLY A 172 40.55 42.46 39.38
C GLY A 172 41.24 43.79 39.72
N HIS A 173 42.55 43.85 39.53
CA HIS A 173 43.23 45.14 39.43
C HIS A 173 42.85 45.74 38.08
N ALA A 174 42.35 46.99 38.07
CA ALA A 174 41.99 47.71 36.84
C ALA A 174 43.24 47.97 35.99
N GLY A 175 43.64 46.98 35.19
CA GLY A 175 44.87 46.97 34.40
C GLY A 175 45.74 45.74 34.65
N GLY A 176 45.20 44.54 34.38
CA GLY A 176 46.01 43.32 34.32
C GLY A 176 47.21 43.51 33.40
N ASP A 177 48.34 42.85 33.70
CA ASP A 177 49.56 42.97 32.90
C ASP A 177 49.24 42.62 31.44
N PRO A 178 49.44 43.55 30.49
CA PRO A 178 49.15 43.28 29.09
C PRO A 178 49.88 42.04 28.56
N ASN A 179 51.08 41.73 29.07
CA ASN A 179 51.81 40.54 28.65
C ASN A 179 51.20 39.23 29.18
N GLU A 180 50.65 39.23 30.39
CA GLU A 180 49.94 38.08 30.96
C GLU A 180 48.64 37.83 30.19
N LEU A 181 47.84 38.87 29.93
CA LEU A 181 46.61 38.75 29.13
C LEU A 181 46.88 38.23 27.72
N LEU A 182 47.96 38.69 27.08
CA LEU A 182 48.36 38.18 25.76
C LEU A 182 48.88 36.73 25.84
N ALA A 183 49.51 36.32 26.94
CA ALA A 183 49.90 34.92 27.14
C ALA A 183 48.68 34.00 27.35
N VAL A 184 47.68 34.45 28.11
CA VAL A 184 46.39 33.74 28.24
C VAL A 184 45.70 33.62 26.88
N SER A 185 45.70 34.70 26.09
CA SER A 185 45.20 34.69 24.71
C SER A 185 45.91 33.63 23.85
N ASP A 186 47.25 33.64 23.82
CA ASP A 186 48.04 32.71 23.02
C ASP A 186 47.80 31.24 23.42
N ASN A 187 47.67 30.96 24.72
CA ASN A 187 47.35 29.62 25.24
C ASN A 187 45.95 29.17 24.81
N ARG A 188 44.93 30.03 24.94
CA ARG A 188 43.56 29.71 24.49
C ARG A 188 43.51 29.50 22.97
N LEU A 189 44.23 30.33 22.20
CA LEU A 189 44.35 30.19 20.75
C LEU A 189 45.07 28.91 20.34
N ALA A 190 46.04 28.43 21.11
CA ALA A 190 46.70 27.14 20.86
C ALA A 190 45.74 25.96 21.06
N VAL A 191 44.90 25.99 22.09
CA VAL A 191 43.86 24.97 22.30
C VAL A 191 42.84 25.00 21.17
N LEU A 192 42.34 26.18 20.79
CA LEU A 192 41.39 26.32 19.68
C LEU A 192 41.95 25.83 18.34
N LEU A 193 43.26 25.96 18.12
CA LEU A 193 43.92 25.43 16.93
C LEU A 193 43.89 23.89 16.92
N ALA A 194 44.11 23.25 18.07
CA ALA A 194 44.00 21.80 18.20
C ALA A 194 42.55 21.32 17.99
N GLU A 195 41.56 22.01 18.57
CA GLU A 195 40.15 21.70 18.35
C GLU A 195 39.74 21.84 16.87
N THR A 196 40.23 22.87 16.19
CA THR A 196 40.01 23.08 14.75
C THR A 196 40.57 21.93 13.91
N GLN A 197 41.72 21.36 14.31
CA GLN A 197 42.31 20.20 13.64
C GLN A 197 41.53 18.91 13.91
N ILE A 198 40.99 18.73 15.13
CA ILE A 198 40.16 17.57 15.47
C ILE A 198 38.85 17.59 14.69
N MET A 199 38.27 18.78 14.43
CA MET A 199 37.04 18.93 13.64
C MET A 199 37.14 18.32 12.23
N ILE A 200 38.35 18.26 11.65
CA ILE A 200 38.62 17.62 10.34
C ILE A 200 38.37 16.11 10.40
N LEU A 201 38.69 15.46 11.51
CA LEU A 201 38.61 14.01 11.66
C LEU A 201 37.18 13.48 11.73
N GLY A 202 36.19 14.36 12.00
CA GLY A 202 34.79 13.93 12.11
C GLY A 202 34.49 13.20 13.42
N GLY A 203 33.21 13.15 13.79
CA GLY A 203 32.75 12.18 14.78
C GLY A 203 32.80 10.79 14.15
N GLU A 204 33.54 9.85 14.74
CA GLU A 204 33.80 8.50 14.22
C GLU A 204 32.54 7.59 14.09
N ASP A 205 31.35 8.11 14.36
CA ASP A 205 30.11 7.32 14.50
C ASP A 205 29.23 7.24 13.25
N ALA A 206 29.57 7.91 12.15
CA ALA A 206 28.81 7.82 10.90
C ALA A 206 29.20 6.56 10.11
N GLN A 207 28.77 5.39 10.58
CA GLN A 207 28.82 4.17 9.77
C GLN A 207 27.92 4.35 8.54
N PRO A 208 28.40 4.05 7.31
CA PRO A 208 27.57 4.13 6.12
C PRO A 208 26.38 3.18 6.27
N SER A 209 25.19 3.73 6.08
CA SER A 209 23.97 2.95 6.09
C SER A 209 24.00 2.02 4.87
N ILE A 210 23.55 0.77 5.02
CA ILE A 210 23.49 -0.16 3.89
C ILE A 210 22.41 0.34 2.94
N SER A 211 22.81 1.03 1.86
CA SER A 211 21.92 1.51 0.81
C SER A 211 21.48 0.36 -0.09
N ASP A 212 20.17 0.20 -0.28
CA ASP A 212 19.56 -0.84 -1.13
C ASP A 212 19.69 -0.59 -2.65
N SER A 213 20.23 0.57 -3.05
CA SER A 213 20.38 0.97 -4.46
C SER A 213 21.75 1.59 -4.76
N PRO A 214 22.36 1.27 -5.94
CA PRO A 214 23.67 1.82 -6.34
C PRO A 214 23.64 3.36 -6.50
N GLU A 215 22.54 3.93 -6.99
CA GLU A 215 22.40 5.39 -7.17
C GLU A 215 22.36 6.14 -5.82
N SER A 216 21.73 5.52 -4.81
CA SER A 216 21.70 6.08 -3.45
C SER A 216 23.06 5.97 -2.75
N ALA A 217 23.84 4.92 -3.06
CA ALA A 217 25.18 4.75 -2.52
C ALA A 217 26.17 5.78 -3.09
N GLU A 218 26.07 6.11 -4.40
CA GLU A 218 26.88 7.16 -5.01
C GLU A 218 26.58 8.54 -4.40
N ALA A 219 25.30 8.87 -4.20
CA ALA A 219 24.90 10.12 -3.56
C ALA A 219 25.34 10.23 -2.08
N GLU A 220 25.31 9.14 -1.32
CA GLU A 220 25.81 9.09 0.06
C GLU A 220 27.33 9.29 0.11
N GLN A 221 28.06 8.68 -0.81
CA GLN A 221 29.51 8.84 -0.91
C GLN A 221 29.91 10.27 -1.33
N GLU A 222 29.17 10.89 -2.26
CA GLU A 222 29.38 12.28 -2.66
C GLU A 222 29.15 13.24 -1.49
N LEU A 223 28.11 12.99 -0.69
CA LEU A 223 27.81 13.76 0.51
C LEU A 223 28.93 13.67 1.56
N LEU A 224 29.42 12.46 1.85
CA LEU A 224 30.53 12.24 2.79
C LEU A 224 31.82 12.95 2.32
N ASN A 225 32.06 12.97 1.01
CA ASN A 225 33.20 13.69 0.46
C ASN A 225 33.00 15.22 0.58
N ALA A 226 31.82 15.74 0.27
CA ALA A 226 31.49 17.15 0.43
C ALA A 226 31.57 17.60 1.90
N GLU A 227 31.14 16.75 2.85
CA GLU A 227 31.29 17.00 4.28
C GLU A 227 32.76 17.10 4.68
N ARG A 228 33.60 16.15 4.22
CA ARG A 228 35.04 16.18 4.52
C ARG A 228 35.71 17.43 3.94
N GLU A 229 35.39 17.79 2.71
CA GLU A 229 35.91 18.99 2.05
C GLU A 229 35.46 20.28 2.76
N THR A 230 34.20 20.34 3.22
CA THR A 230 33.71 21.50 3.98
C THR A 230 34.37 21.62 5.34
N ARG A 231 34.51 20.52 6.10
CA ARG A 231 35.27 20.48 7.37
C ARG A 231 36.70 20.97 7.17
N GLN A 232 37.38 20.48 6.13
CA GLN A 232 38.75 20.90 5.80
C GLN A 232 38.81 22.41 5.50
N THR A 233 37.94 22.91 4.63
CA THR A 233 37.89 24.32 4.26
C THR A 233 37.67 25.23 5.47
N PHE A 234 36.75 24.86 6.36
CA PHE A 234 36.52 25.62 7.59
C PHE A 234 37.68 25.54 8.57
N ALA A 235 38.35 24.39 8.67
CA ALA A 235 39.51 24.23 9.51
C ALA A 235 40.68 25.12 9.04
N ASP A 236 40.90 25.23 7.74
CA ASP A 236 41.92 26.10 7.17
C ASP A 236 41.61 27.58 7.46
N LEU A 237 40.37 28.02 7.24
CA LEU A 237 39.93 29.39 7.53
C LEU A 237 40.03 29.75 9.01
N LEU A 238 39.66 28.84 9.91
CA LEU A 238 39.79 29.04 11.35
C LEU A 238 41.26 29.06 11.78
N SER A 239 42.10 28.22 11.19
CA SER A 239 43.54 28.21 11.44
C SER A 239 44.18 29.55 11.03
N ASP A 240 43.82 30.07 9.87
CA ASP A 240 44.28 31.40 9.40
C ASP A 240 43.81 32.52 10.32
N LEU A 241 42.55 32.47 10.78
CA LEU A 241 42.03 33.42 11.75
C LEU A 241 42.81 33.37 13.07
N ILE A 242 43.08 32.18 13.59
CA ILE A 242 43.84 31.97 14.83
C ILE A 242 45.28 32.48 14.66
N ASN A 243 45.93 32.16 13.55
CA ASN A 243 47.30 32.61 13.27
C ASN A 243 47.38 34.13 13.11
N THR A 244 46.37 34.74 12.49
CA THR A 244 46.25 36.21 12.41
C THR A 244 46.14 36.82 13.81
N ARG A 245 45.36 36.21 14.72
CA ARG A 245 45.26 36.66 16.12
C ARG A 245 46.58 36.55 16.88
N LYS A 246 47.31 35.44 16.74
CA LYS A 246 48.66 35.29 17.32
C LYS A 246 49.63 36.35 16.79
N SER A 247 49.57 36.66 15.49
CA SER A 247 50.38 37.73 14.89
C SER A 247 50.05 39.11 15.48
N ILE A 248 48.77 39.41 15.68
CA ILE A 248 48.31 40.63 16.35
C ILE A 248 48.83 40.68 17.79
N ASN A 249 48.75 39.58 18.55
CA ASN A 249 49.28 39.52 19.92
C ASN A 249 50.79 39.83 19.95
N SER A 250 51.57 39.29 19.00
CA SER A 250 53.00 39.60 18.85
C SER A 250 53.25 41.10 18.59
N LEU A 251 52.43 41.74 17.76
CA LEU A 251 52.51 43.17 17.49
C LEU A 251 52.18 44.00 18.74
N LEU A 252 51.14 43.61 19.48
CA LEU A 252 50.74 44.26 20.72
C LEU A 252 51.84 44.17 21.79
N ARG A 253 52.46 43.00 21.98
CA ARG A 253 53.62 42.84 22.88
C ARG A 253 54.75 43.81 22.52
N LYS A 254 55.09 43.95 21.24
CA LYS A 254 56.11 44.91 20.77
C LYS A 254 55.71 46.36 21.07
N HIS A 255 54.44 46.70 20.91
CA HIS A 255 53.92 48.03 21.22
C HIS A 255 53.99 48.33 22.72
N PHE A 256 53.57 47.39 23.58
CA PHE A 256 53.65 47.53 25.03
C PHE A 256 55.10 47.61 25.53
N ALA A 257 56.01 46.82 24.95
CA ALA A 257 57.44 46.89 25.28
C ALA A 257 58.06 48.26 24.93
N ARG A 258 57.73 48.85 23.77
CA ARG A 258 58.20 50.19 23.37
C ARG A 258 57.66 51.31 24.25
N LYS A 259 56.46 51.15 24.81
CA LYS A 259 55.84 52.14 25.69
C LYS A 259 56.50 52.19 27.08
N ASN A 260 57.18 51.11 27.48
CA ASN A 260 57.85 50.98 28.77
C ASN A 260 59.36 51.35 28.72
N GLU A 261 59.91 51.72 27.56
CA GLU A 261 61.23 52.36 27.50
C GLU A 261 61.10 53.85 27.85
N PRO A 262 61.98 54.42 28.71
CA PRO A 262 62.02 55.86 28.92
C PRO A 262 62.33 56.54 27.59
N ALA A 263 61.48 57.48 27.19
CA ALA A 263 61.50 58.15 25.89
C ALA A 263 62.91 58.62 25.50
N SER A 264 63.61 57.85 24.67
CA SER A 264 64.69 58.37 23.83
C SER A 264 64.02 59.07 22.66
N THR A 265 64.10 60.39 22.67
CA THR A 265 63.59 61.29 21.65
C THR A 265 64.11 60.90 20.26
N THR A 266 63.27 60.30 19.40
CA THR A 266 63.45 60.36 17.94
C THR A 266 62.12 60.19 17.18
N GLY A 267 61.47 61.33 16.89
CA GLY A 267 61.16 61.76 15.52
C GLY A 267 60.09 61.07 14.67
N LEU A 268 59.34 60.05 15.13
CA LEU A 268 58.36 59.35 14.25
C LEU A 268 56.88 59.71 14.49
N SER A 269 56.51 60.20 15.67
CA SER A 269 55.10 60.49 16.00
C SER A 269 54.49 61.68 15.25
N SER A 270 55.32 62.51 14.58
CA SER A 270 54.86 63.69 13.84
C SER A 270 54.37 63.36 12.42
N ARG A 271 54.82 62.28 11.79
CA ARG A 271 54.47 61.99 10.39
C ARG A 271 53.11 61.31 10.23
N VAL A 272 52.68 60.53 11.22
CA VAL A 272 51.39 59.80 11.15
C VAL A 272 50.20 60.74 11.39
N THR A 273 50.30 61.67 12.31
CA THR A 273 49.25 62.70 12.56
C THR A 273 49.08 63.65 11.38
N ASN A 274 50.18 64.01 10.70
CA ASN A 274 50.11 64.82 9.49
C ASN A 274 49.48 64.07 8.29
N LEU A 275 49.60 62.75 8.22
CA LEU A 275 49.00 61.95 7.15
C LEU A 275 47.48 61.77 7.36
N VAL A 276 47.04 61.55 8.61
CA VAL A 276 45.61 61.45 8.95
C VAL A 276 44.87 62.76 8.68
N GLY A 277 45.44 63.91 9.10
CA GLY A 277 44.85 65.22 8.81
C GLY A 277 44.84 65.61 7.32
N ALA A 278 45.75 65.05 6.52
CA ALA A 278 45.78 65.28 5.08
C ALA A 278 44.73 64.44 4.32
N ILE A 279 44.33 63.29 4.86
CA ILE A 279 43.31 62.41 4.27
C ILE A 279 41.90 62.96 4.57
N GLU A 280 41.65 63.45 5.80
CA GLU A 280 40.35 64.06 6.16
C GLU A 280 40.01 65.29 5.30
N LYS A 281 41.02 66.11 4.95
CA LYS A 281 40.82 67.28 4.07
C LYS A 281 40.57 66.94 2.60
N LYS A 282 40.86 65.71 2.16
CA LYS A 282 40.61 65.27 0.77
C LYS A 282 39.29 64.52 0.58
N LEU A 283 38.58 64.19 1.66
CA LEU A 283 37.27 63.52 1.64
C LEU A 283 36.09 64.47 1.87
N THR A 284 36.34 65.78 2.07
CA THR A 284 35.27 66.78 2.15
C THR A 284 34.79 67.13 0.74
N ILE A 285 33.69 66.50 0.31
CA ILE A 285 32.97 66.86 -0.90
C ILE A 285 32.28 68.22 -0.64
N PRO A 286 32.53 69.28 -1.43
CA PRO A 286 31.79 70.53 -1.29
C PRO A 286 30.32 70.32 -1.68
N GLN A 287 29.40 70.80 -0.84
CA GLN A 287 27.96 70.88 -1.15
C GLN A 287 27.69 71.88 -2.26
#